data_AF-A0A067R0E7-F1
#
_entry.id   AF-A0A067R0E7-F1
#
_cell.length_a   1.000
_cell.length_b   1.000
_cell.length_c   1.000
_cell.angle_alpha   90.00
_cell.angle_beta   90.00
_cell.angle_gamma   90.00
#
_symmetry.space_group_name_H-M   'P 1'
#
loop_
_entity.id
_entity.type
_entity.pdbx_description
1 polymer ?
#
loop_
_entity_poly.entity_id
_entity_poly.type
_entity_poly.pdbx_seq_one_letter_code
_entity_poly.pdbx_strand_id
1 'polypeptide(L)'
;NVSHCLSGNIHDHFNDHGYLFTWEDRKTEHLELNWSEAREFCRTRCMELVSLETKAENEFVKEHIYKGHIRYTWTSGHKCNFAGCDRHDLKPINVYGWFWTGSLQKMSPTTNRIDTDWSEYGGIGRPQPDNREYIQGGAEEECMAILNDFYDDGIKWHDVACHHRKPFICEDSDVLLYSAHLPN
;
A
#
# COMPACT_ATOMS: atom_id res chain seq x y z
N ASN A 1 3.02 -17.19 15.86
CA ASN A 1 4.22 -17.62 16.62
C ASN A 1 5.02 -16.36 16.93
N VAL A 2 5.11 -15.98 18.20
CA VAL A 2 5.74 -14.71 18.66
C VAL A 2 7.15 -14.53 18.11
N SER A 3 7.90 -15.62 17.94
CA SER A 3 9.28 -15.56 17.41
C SER A 3 9.37 -14.97 16.00
N HIS A 4 8.32 -15.11 15.18
CA HIS A 4 8.28 -14.51 13.84
C HIS A 4 7.90 -13.03 13.87
N CYS A 5 7.09 -12.60 14.83
CA CYS A 5 6.74 -11.19 15.01
C CYS A 5 7.95 -10.34 15.41
N LEU A 6 8.85 -10.91 16.20
CA LEU A 6 10.11 -10.26 16.59
C LEU A 6 11.25 -10.45 15.57
N SER A 7 10.99 -11.04 14.40
CA SER A 7 12.04 -11.44 13.44
C SER A 7 12.31 -10.43 12.32
N GLY A 8 11.46 -9.42 12.18
CA GLY A 8 11.64 -8.34 11.21
C GLY A 8 12.48 -7.20 11.79
N ASN A 9 13.36 -6.61 10.99
CA ASN A 9 14.01 -5.37 11.37
C ASN A 9 13.00 -4.22 11.15
N ILE A 10 12.68 -3.51 12.22
CA ILE A 10 12.05 -2.19 12.13
C ILE A 10 13.15 -1.19 11.77
N HIS A 11 12.95 -0.47 10.66
CA HIS A 11 13.94 0.47 10.14
C HIS A 11 13.70 1.89 10.63
N ASP A 12 12.43 2.27 10.79
CA ASP A 12 12.05 3.57 11.33
C ASP A 12 10.67 3.49 12.00
N HIS A 13 10.29 4.54 12.73
CA HIS A 13 9.00 4.67 13.39
C HIS A 13 8.31 5.96 12.96
N PHE A 14 7.00 5.88 12.81
CA PHE A 14 6.16 7.06 12.65
C PHE A 14 5.01 6.97 13.65
N ASN A 15 4.90 7.97 14.52
CA ASN A 15 4.10 7.91 15.74
C ASN A 15 4.47 6.66 16.58
N ASP A 16 3.49 5.83 16.91
CA ASP A 16 3.64 4.65 17.76
C ASP A 16 3.77 3.34 16.95
N HIS A 17 3.94 3.42 15.61
CA HIS A 17 4.09 2.24 14.74
C HIS A 17 5.51 2.11 14.18
N GLY A 18 6.04 0.88 14.17
CA GLY A 18 7.27 0.51 13.48
C GLY A 18 7.04 0.16 12.01
N TYR A 19 8.02 0.50 11.18
CA TYR A 19 7.99 0.31 9.74
C TYR A 19 9.15 -0.55 9.25
N LEU A 20 8.84 -1.51 8.38
CA LEU A 20 9.80 -2.34 7.66
C LEU A 20 9.74 -1.99 6.17
N PHE A 21 10.79 -1.35 5.68
CA PHE A 21 11.01 -1.10 4.26
C PHE A 21 11.83 -2.25 3.68
N THR A 22 11.27 -3.07 2.78
CA THR A 22 11.97 -4.30 2.35
C THR A 22 13.30 -4.03 1.66
N TRP A 23 13.43 -2.87 1.02
CA TRP A 23 14.66 -2.43 0.36
C TRP A 23 15.78 -1.98 1.32
N GLU A 24 15.47 -1.73 2.59
CA GLU A 24 16.46 -1.31 3.60
C GLU A 24 17.02 -2.49 4.40
N ASP A 25 16.34 -3.65 4.36
CA ASP A 25 16.81 -4.88 4.98
C ASP A 25 17.65 -5.71 4.01
N ARG A 26 18.89 -6.02 4.39
CA ARG A 26 19.83 -6.82 3.58
C ARG A 26 19.30 -8.19 3.15
N LYS A 27 18.37 -8.79 3.88
CA LYS A 27 17.78 -10.10 3.53
C LYS A 27 16.64 -9.96 2.52
N THR A 28 16.06 -8.77 2.37
CA THR A 28 14.91 -8.53 1.50
C THR A 28 15.13 -7.42 0.48
N GLU A 29 16.35 -6.88 0.34
CA GLU A 29 16.65 -5.74 -0.52
C GLU A 29 16.32 -5.96 -2.01
N HIS A 30 16.21 -7.22 -2.43
CA HIS A 30 15.82 -7.63 -3.78
C HIS A 30 14.51 -8.43 -3.81
N LEU A 31 13.78 -8.47 -2.69
CA LEU A 31 12.53 -9.19 -2.60
C LEU A 31 11.41 -8.37 -3.25
N GLU A 32 10.89 -8.91 -4.35
CA GLU A 32 9.67 -8.42 -4.97
C GLU A 32 8.60 -9.50 -4.94
N LEU A 33 7.42 -9.17 -4.44
CA LEU A 33 6.28 -10.08 -4.29
C LEU A 33 5.03 -9.50 -4.96
N ASN A 34 4.08 -10.37 -5.32
CA ASN A 34 2.74 -9.89 -5.66
C ASN A 34 2.03 -9.36 -4.39
N TRP A 35 0.93 -8.63 -4.56
CA TRP A 35 0.30 -7.94 -3.42
C TRP A 35 -0.13 -8.89 -2.29
N SER A 36 -0.73 -10.03 -2.63
CA SER A 36 -1.18 -11.02 -1.63
C SER A 36 -0.01 -11.68 -0.89
N GLU A 37 1.06 -12.03 -1.61
CA GLU A 37 2.30 -12.58 -1.04
C GLU A 37 3.00 -11.55 -0.13
N ALA A 38 3.06 -10.28 -0.55
CA ALA A 38 3.61 -9.18 0.23
C ALA A 38 2.84 -8.97 1.54
N ARG A 39 1.50 -8.99 1.45
CA ARG A 39 0.65 -8.91 2.64
C ARG A 39 0.88 -10.06 3.62
N GLU A 40 0.95 -11.30 3.12
CA GLU A 40 1.22 -12.44 3.98
C GLU A 40 2.61 -12.33 4.63
N PHE A 41 3.62 -11.87 3.88
CA PHE A 41 4.95 -11.61 4.43
C PHE A 41 4.90 -10.68 5.65
N CYS A 42 4.17 -9.56 5.55
CA CYS A 42 4.02 -8.64 6.68
C CYS A 42 3.27 -9.30 7.85
N ARG A 43 2.19 -10.03 7.57
CA ARG A 43 1.37 -10.70 8.59
C ARG A 43 2.11 -11.76 9.37
N THR A 44 3.05 -12.48 8.75
CA THR A 44 3.92 -13.41 9.50
C THR A 44 4.78 -12.72 10.57
N ARG A 45 4.96 -11.40 10.47
CA ARG A 45 5.73 -10.55 11.39
C ARG A 45 4.84 -9.72 12.33
N CYS A 46 3.55 -10.05 12.47
CA CYS A 46 2.58 -9.22 13.19
C CYS A 46 2.44 -7.79 12.65
N MET A 47 2.79 -7.59 11.38
CA MET A 47 2.62 -6.34 10.66
C MET A 47 1.52 -6.50 9.60
N GLU A 48 1.08 -5.42 9.01
CA GLU A 48 0.30 -5.40 7.76
C GLU A 48 1.10 -4.68 6.68
N LEU A 49 0.61 -4.70 5.43
CA LEU A 49 1.11 -3.71 4.47
C LEU A 49 0.78 -2.30 4.99
N VAL A 50 1.62 -1.33 4.66
CA VAL A 50 1.47 0.05 5.16
C VAL A 50 0.15 0.69 4.74
N SER A 51 -0.47 1.43 5.65
CA SER A 51 -1.65 2.26 5.41
C SER A 51 -1.24 3.73 5.45
N LEU A 52 -1.65 4.56 4.49
CA LEU A 52 -1.24 5.98 4.43
C LEU A 52 -2.44 6.87 4.76
N GLU A 53 -2.79 6.90 6.03
CA GLU A 53 -4.00 7.52 6.55
C GLU A 53 -3.85 9.03 6.70
N THR A 54 -2.62 9.50 6.83
CA THR A 54 -2.31 10.93 6.95
C THR A 54 -1.29 11.40 5.93
N LYS A 55 -1.35 12.69 5.60
CA LYS A 55 -0.35 13.32 4.73
C LYS A 55 1.07 13.22 5.29
N ALA A 56 1.22 13.34 6.62
CA ALA A 56 2.53 13.27 7.26
C ALA A 56 3.15 11.87 7.13
N GLU A 57 2.35 10.82 7.31
CA GLU A 57 2.75 9.42 7.10
C GLU A 57 3.09 9.13 5.63
N ASN A 58 2.29 9.66 4.70
CA ASN A 58 2.59 9.56 3.26
C ASN A 58 3.94 10.22 2.92
N GLU A 59 4.22 11.42 3.42
CA GLU A 59 5.50 12.09 3.17
C GLU A 59 6.68 11.38 3.85
N PHE A 60 6.48 10.85 5.05
CA PHE A 60 7.46 9.98 5.73
C PHE A 60 7.84 8.78 4.85
N VAL A 61 6.86 8.04 4.32
CA VAL A 61 7.11 6.91 3.41
C VAL A 61 7.79 7.37 2.11
N LYS A 62 7.38 8.51 1.55
CA LYS A 62 7.98 9.05 0.32
C LYS A 62 9.45 9.44 0.50
N GLU A 63 9.85 9.87 1.69
CA GLU A 63 11.25 10.16 2.00
C GLU A 63 12.12 8.89 1.89
N HIS A 64 11.66 7.76 2.42
CA HIS A 64 12.34 6.47 2.27
C HIS A 64 12.40 5.99 0.82
N ILE A 65 11.29 6.13 0.07
CA ILE A 65 11.23 5.80 -1.36
C ILE A 65 12.24 6.63 -2.17
N TYR A 66 12.30 7.94 -1.90
CA TYR A 66 13.22 8.86 -2.55
C TYR A 66 14.69 8.52 -2.24
N LYS A 67 15.04 8.36 -0.95
CA LYS A 67 16.41 8.00 -0.51
C LYS A 67 16.87 6.65 -1.04
N GLY A 68 15.96 5.67 -1.09
CA GLY A 68 16.24 4.33 -1.60
C GLY A 68 16.24 4.21 -3.13
N HIS A 69 15.90 5.28 -3.86
CA HIS A 69 15.68 5.26 -5.31
C HIS A 69 14.70 4.16 -5.75
N ILE A 70 13.66 3.93 -4.96
CA ILE A 70 12.69 2.87 -5.19
C ILE A 70 11.71 3.32 -6.26
N ARG A 71 11.66 2.58 -7.37
CA ARG A 71 10.84 2.95 -8.53
C ARG A 71 9.34 2.76 -8.27
N TYR A 72 8.99 1.77 -7.45
CA TYR A 72 7.61 1.45 -7.10
C TYR A 72 7.56 0.58 -5.83
N THR A 73 6.47 0.66 -5.07
CA THR A 73 6.28 -0.19 -3.89
C THR A 73 4.80 -0.44 -3.60
N TRP A 74 4.48 -1.62 -3.06
CA TRP A 74 3.14 -1.92 -2.58
C TRP A 74 2.80 -1.21 -1.27
N THR A 75 1.51 -0.91 -1.12
CA THR A 75 0.84 -0.48 0.11
C THR A 75 -0.35 -1.40 0.41
N SER A 76 -1.07 -1.20 1.51
CA SER A 76 -2.27 -1.97 1.82
C SER A 76 -3.53 -1.52 1.08
N GLY A 77 -3.43 -0.49 0.23
CA GLY A 77 -4.58 0.04 -0.48
C GLY A 77 -5.17 -1.00 -1.44
N HIS A 78 -6.47 -1.27 -1.33
CA HIS A 78 -7.18 -2.21 -2.18
C HIS A 78 -8.58 -1.71 -2.52
N LYS A 79 -9.04 -2.04 -3.72
CA LYS A 79 -10.40 -1.77 -4.21
C LYS A 79 -11.36 -2.82 -3.65
N CYS A 80 -12.45 -2.40 -3.02
CA CYS A 80 -13.47 -3.30 -2.48
C CYS A 80 -14.33 -3.82 -3.64
N ASN A 81 -13.92 -4.92 -4.25
CA ASN A 81 -14.64 -5.59 -5.34
C ASN A 81 -14.82 -7.11 -5.12
N PHE A 82 -14.69 -7.55 -3.88
CA PHE A 82 -14.97 -8.91 -3.43
C PHE A 82 -16.36 -9.01 -2.77
N ALA A 83 -16.76 -10.25 -2.43
CA ALA A 83 -18.03 -10.52 -1.78
C ALA A 83 -18.19 -9.70 -0.48
N GLY A 84 -19.30 -8.99 -0.34
CA GLY A 84 -19.56 -8.06 0.77
C GLY A 84 -19.35 -6.58 0.43
N CYS A 85 -18.76 -6.26 -0.73
CA CYS A 85 -18.57 -4.89 -1.20
C CYS A 85 -19.78 -4.32 -1.98
N ASP A 86 -20.86 -5.08 -2.18
CA ASP A 86 -22.10 -4.55 -2.77
C ASP A 86 -22.87 -3.68 -1.78
N ARG A 87 -22.30 -2.50 -1.51
CA ARG A 87 -22.84 -1.50 -0.59
C ARG A 87 -23.06 -0.19 -1.32
N HIS A 88 -24.15 0.49 -1.01
CA HIS A 88 -24.49 1.76 -1.65
C HIS A 88 -23.43 2.85 -1.40
N ASP A 89 -22.85 2.90 -0.20
CA ASP A 89 -21.85 3.91 0.16
C ASP A 89 -20.49 3.72 -0.51
N LEU A 90 -20.28 2.58 -1.20
CA LEU A 90 -19.06 2.30 -1.96
C LEU A 90 -19.23 2.62 -3.45
N LYS A 91 -20.41 3.08 -3.91
CA LYS A 91 -20.68 3.30 -5.34
C LYS A 91 -20.51 4.77 -5.76
N PRO A 92 -19.84 5.06 -6.91
CA PRO A 92 -19.11 4.11 -7.76
C PRO A 92 -17.84 3.58 -7.09
N ILE A 93 -17.59 2.27 -7.26
CA ILE A 93 -16.50 1.54 -6.60
C ILE A 93 -15.13 2.16 -6.90
N ASN A 94 -14.91 2.64 -8.12
CA ASN A 94 -13.65 3.28 -8.49
C ASN A 94 -13.38 4.59 -7.73
N VAL A 95 -14.41 5.22 -7.14
CA VAL A 95 -14.29 6.48 -6.39
C VAL A 95 -14.36 6.28 -4.89
N TYR A 96 -15.32 5.51 -4.40
CA TYR A 96 -15.59 5.36 -2.96
C TYR A 96 -15.24 3.97 -2.41
N GLY A 97 -14.82 3.04 -3.27
CA GLY A 97 -14.60 1.65 -2.92
C GLY A 97 -13.20 1.33 -2.42
N TRP A 98 -12.31 2.30 -2.24
CA TRP A 98 -10.94 2.05 -1.81
C TRP A 98 -10.79 2.10 -0.28
N PHE A 99 -9.94 1.23 0.25
CA PHE A 99 -9.69 1.13 1.69
C PHE A 99 -8.28 0.61 1.95
N TRP A 100 -7.76 0.89 3.14
CA TRP A 100 -6.52 0.35 3.65
C TRP A 100 -6.80 -1.02 4.28
N THR A 101 -6.28 -2.10 3.70
CA THR A 101 -6.54 -3.44 4.27
C THR A 101 -5.80 -3.67 5.58
N GLY A 102 -4.76 -2.87 5.87
CA GLY A 102 -3.96 -2.98 7.09
C GLY A 102 -4.70 -2.45 8.32
N SER A 103 -5.31 -1.27 8.21
CA SER A 103 -6.09 -0.64 9.28
C SER A 103 -7.60 -0.86 9.18
N LEU A 104 -8.08 -1.38 8.05
CA LEU A 104 -9.50 -1.50 7.67
C LEU A 104 -10.23 -0.16 7.53
N GLN A 105 -9.49 0.95 7.42
CA GLN A 105 -10.08 2.27 7.20
C GLN A 105 -10.44 2.49 5.73
N LYS A 106 -11.63 3.05 5.50
CA LYS A 106 -12.08 3.50 4.17
C LYS A 106 -11.25 4.73 3.77
N MET A 107 -10.74 4.74 2.54
CA MET A 107 -10.05 5.91 2.00
C MET A 107 -11.05 7.03 1.68
N SER A 108 -10.56 8.27 1.72
CA SER A 108 -11.25 9.40 1.09
C SER A 108 -11.54 9.11 -0.40
N PRO A 109 -12.57 9.75 -0.99
CA PRO A 109 -12.89 9.55 -2.40
C PRO A 109 -11.65 9.75 -3.27
N THR A 110 -11.47 8.91 -4.28
CA THR A 110 -10.31 8.99 -5.18
C THR A 110 -10.29 10.24 -6.05
N THR A 111 -11.23 11.17 -5.90
CA THR A 111 -11.21 12.52 -6.50
C THR A 111 -10.69 13.60 -5.54
N ASN A 112 -10.48 13.28 -4.26
CA ASN A 112 -9.95 14.22 -3.28
C ASN A 112 -8.42 14.32 -3.38
N ARG A 113 -7.93 15.24 -4.21
CA ARG A 113 -6.50 15.48 -4.45
C ARG A 113 -5.78 16.30 -3.37
N ILE A 114 -6.52 16.77 -2.37
CA ILE A 114 -5.98 17.61 -1.30
C ILE A 114 -5.47 16.72 -0.17
N ASP A 115 -6.27 15.73 0.21
CA ASP A 115 -5.99 14.84 1.35
C ASP A 115 -5.42 13.47 0.93
N THR A 116 -5.42 13.15 -0.37
CA THR A 116 -4.83 11.92 -0.92
C THR A 116 -3.73 12.25 -1.91
N ASP A 117 -2.88 11.26 -2.23
CA ASP A 117 -1.76 11.43 -3.17
C ASP A 117 -1.95 10.65 -4.49
N TRP A 118 -3.20 10.33 -4.83
CA TRP A 118 -3.57 9.81 -6.16
C TRP A 118 -3.10 10.74 -7.27
N SER A 119 -2.41 10.19 -8.27
CA SER A 119 -1.88 10.98 -9.38
C SER A 119 -2.99 11.61 -10.23
N GLU A 120 -2.69 12.80 -10.77
CA GLU A 120 -3.55 13.50 -11.75
C GLU A 120 -3.40 12.90 -13.16
N TYR A 121 -2.38 12.07 -13.40
CA TYR A 121 -2.09 11.46 -14.68
C TYR A 121 -1.62 10.01 -14.51
N GLY A 122 -1.34 9.34 -15.62
CA GLY A 122 -0.93 7.94 -15.64
C GLY A 122 -0.56 7.50 -17.05
N GLY A 123 -0.39 6.19 -17.27
CA GLY A 123 0.11 5.64 -18.53
C GLY A 123 -0.76 5.90 -19.77
N ILE A 124 -1.99 6.39 -19.59
CA ILE A 124 -2.90 6.81 -20.67
C ILE A 124 -3.35 8.28 -20.54
N GLY A 125 -2.63 9.09 -19.73
CA GLY A 125 -2.91 10.50 -19.52
C GLY A 125 -4.20 10.79 -18.74
N ARG A 126 -4.66 9.84 -17.91
CA ARG A 126 -5.86 9.97 -17.08
C ARG A 126 -5.50 10.01 -15.59
N PRO A 127 -6.29 10.69 -14.75
CA PRO A 127 -6.12 10.65 -13.30
C PRO A 127 -6.31 9.25 -12.73
N GLN A 128 -5.54 8.92 -11.69
CA GLN A 128 -5.64 7.66 -10.98
C GLN A 128 -6.80 7.66 -9.99
N PRO A 129 -7.42 6.50 -9.71
CA PRO A 129 -7.19 5.20 -10.36
C PRO A 129 -7.84 5.11 -11.74
N ASP A 130 -7.09 4.68 -12.76
CA ASP A 130 -7.53 4.71 -14.16
C ASP A 130 -7.88 3.34 -14.75
N ASN A 131 -7.57 2.24 -14.05
CA ASN A 131 -7.79 0.86 -14.47
C ASN A 131 -7.31 0.58 -15.91
N ARG A 132 -6.19 1.21 -16.28
CA ARG A 132 -5.57 1.14 -17.60
C ARG A 132 -5.35 -0.29 -18.07
N GLU A 133 -4.80 -1.17 -17.24
CA GLU A 133 -4.47 -2.54 -17.68
C GLU A 133 -5.72 -3.28 -18.15
N TYR A 134 -6.82 -3.18 -17.40
CA TYR A 134 -8.12 -3.75 -17.77
C TYR A 134 -8.67 -3.16 -19.07
N ILE A 135 -8.59 -1.83 -19.24
CA ILE A 135 -9.01 -1.15 -20.48
C ILE A 135 -8.22 -1.67 -21.70
N GLN A 136 -6.97 -2.10 -21.49
CA GLN A 136 -6.10 -2.65 -22.53
C GLN A 136 -6.24 -4.18 -22.69
N GLY A 137 -7.19 -4.81 -22.00
CA GLY A 137 -7.49 -6.24 -22.10
C GLY A 137 -6.73 -7.13 -21.12
N GLY A 138 -6.08 -6.55 -20.10
CA GLY A 138 -5.42 -7.26 -19.01
C GLY A 138 -6.27 -7.32 -17.73
N ALA A 139 -5.60 -7.43 -16.58
CA ALA A 139 -6.25 -7.59 -15.28
C ALA A 139 -6.82 -6.27 -14.74
N GLU A 140 -7.78 -6.34 -13.81
CA GLU A 140 -8.20 -5.17 -13.05
C GLU A 140 -7.06 -4.66 -12.15
N GLU A 141 -6.96 -3.34 -12.04
CA GLU A 141 -5.99 -2.65 -11.19
C GLU A 141 -6.67 -2.38 -9.84
N GLU A 142 -6.64 -3.40 -8.98
CA GLU A 142 -7.38 -3.43 -7.71
C GLU A 142 -6.49 -3.09 -6.51
N CYS A 143 -5.18 -3.05 -6.70
CA CYS A 143 -4.19 -2.79 -5.66
C CYS A 143 -3.57 -1.41 -5.83
N MET A 144 -3.29 -0.72 -4.72
CA MET A 144 -2.63 0.59 -4.75
C MET A 144 -1.13 0.45 -4.52
N ALA A 145 -0.36 1.01 -5.43
CA ALA A 145 1.08 1.16 -5.31
C ALA A 145 1.46 2.64 -5.29
N ILE A 146 2.58 2.93 -4.63
CA ILE A 146 3.29 4.19 -4.86
C ILE A 146 4.23 3.97 -6.04
N LEU A 147 4.16 4.84 -7.05
CA LEU A 147 5.14 4.90 -8.14
C LEU A 147 6.00 6.14 -7.95
N ASN A 148 7.31 6.00 -8.11
CA ASN A 148 8.27 7.09 -7.99
C ASN A 148 8.58 7.63 -9.38
N ASP A 149 7.89 8.71 -9.73
CA ASP A 149 8.09 9.51 -10.95
C ASP A 149 8.07 8.67 -12.24
N PHE A 150 7.22 7.64 -12.25
CA PHE A 150 7.15 6.69 -13.35
C PHE A 150 6.50 7.33 -14.59
N TYR A 151 5.64 8.33 -14.40
CA TYR A 151 4.92 9.03 -15.46
C TYR A 151 5.19 10.55 -15.46
N ASP A 152 6.34 11.00 -14.94
CA ASP A 152 6.69 12.43 -14.80
C ASP A 152 5.67 13.21 -13.92
N ASP A 153 5.20 12.54 -12.87
CA ASP A 153 4.16 13.00 -11.94
C ASP A 153 4.64 13.04 -10.47
N GLY A 154 5.92 12.77 -10.24
CA GLY A 154 6.53 12.65 -8.91
C GLY A 154 6.19 11.34 -8.20
N ILE A 155 6.37 11.30 -6.88
CA ILE A 155 6.06 10.10 -6.10
C ILE A 155 4.57 10.13 -5.73
N LYS A 156 3.76 9.28 -6.38
CA LYS A 156 2.30 9.32 -6.35
C LYS A 156 1.65 7.95 -6.24
N TRP A 157 0.37 7.92 -5.84
CA TRP A 157 -0.43 6.70 -5.77
C TRP A 157 -1.05 6.36 -7.13
N HIS A 158 -0.97 5.09 -7.49
CA HIS A 158 -1.53 4.51 -8.71
C HIS A 158 -2.27 3.22 -8.38
N ASP A 159 -3.34 2.94 -9.13
CA ASP A 159 -3.86 1.58 -9.15
C ASP A 159 -2.98 0.73 -10.07
N VAL A 160 -2.74 -0.50 -9.64
CA VAL A 160 -1.91 -1.46 -10.35
C VAL A 160 -2.51 -2.84 -10.17
N ALA A 161 -2.43 -3.68 -11.20
CA ALA A 161 -2.90 -5.05 -11.11
C ALA A 161 -2.09 -5.81 -10.05
N CYS A 162 -2.80 -6.50 -9.15
CA CYS A 162 -2.23 -7.08 -7.93
C CYS A 162 -1.18 -8.17 -8.17
N HIS A 163 -1.13 -8.73 -9.39
CA HIS A 163 -0.19 -9.79 -9.76
C HIS A 163 1.23 -9.28 -10.05
N HIS A 164 1.41 -7.97 -10.28
CA HIS A 164 2.73 -7.37 -10.48
C HIS A 164 3.60 -7.58 -9.24
N ARG A 165 4.91 -7.74 -9.43
CA ARG A 165 5.85 -7.94 -8.33
C ARG A 165 6.54 -6.63 -8.00
N LYS A 166 6.58 -6.28 -6.71
CA LYS A 166 7.19 -5.03 -6.23
C LYS A 166 7.84 -5.24 -4.86
N PRO A 167 8.82 -4.39 -4.48
CA PRO A 167 9.13 -4.14 -3.07
C PRO A 167 7.86 -3.67 -2.35
N PHE A 168 7.89 -3.73 -1.02
CA PHE A 168 6.73 -3.41 -0.21
C PHE A 168 7.14 -2.89 1.16
N ILE A 169 6.18 -2.28 1.85
CA ILE A 169 6.38 -1.69 3.17
C ILE A 169 5.43 -2.39 4.12
N CYS A 170 5.97 -2.90 5.22
CA CYS A 170 5.17 -3.36 6.32
C CYS A 170 5.10 -2.30 7.42
N GLU A 171 3.96 -2.22 8.08
CA GLU A 171 3.67 -1.37 9.23
C GLU A 171 3.15 -2.25 10.37
N ASP A 172 3.54 -1.96 11.60
CA ASP A 172 3.00 -2.65 12.78
C ASP A 172 1.48 -2.69 12.76
N SER A 173 0.92 -3.82 13.22
CA SER A 173 -0.53 -4.01 13.30
C SER A 173 -0.92 -4.26 14.75
N ASP A 174 -1.54 -3.27 15.39
CA ASP A 174 -2.11 -3.36 16.73
C ASP A 174 -2.89 -4.66 16.95
N VAL A 175 -3.73 -5.02 15.97
CA VAL A 175 -4.57 -6.22 16.03
C VAL A 175 -3.72 -7.50 16.08
N LEU A 176 -2.68 -7.57 15.26
CA LEU A 176 -1.83 -8.76 15.18
C LEU A 176 -0.84 -8.84 16.37
N LEU A 177 -0.29 -7.71 16.79
CA LEU A 177 0.53 -7.59 18.00
C LEU A 177 -0.28 -8.01 19.24
N TYR A 178 -1.49 -7.46 19.40
CA TYR A 178 -2.40 -7.85 20.47
C TYR A 178 -2.75 -9.34 20.42
N SER A 179 -3.08 -9.87 19.23
CA SER A 179 -3.37 -11.30 19.05
C SER A 179 -2.18 -12.20 19.39
N ALA A 180 -0.96 -11.69 19.23
CA ALA A 180 0.28 -12.37 19.60
C ALA A 180 0.71 -12.14 21.06
N HIS A 181 -0.09 -11.40 21.85
CA HIS A 181 0.21 -11.02 23.24
C HIS A 181 1.49 -10.19 23.36
N LEU A 182 1.77 -9.33 22.38
CA LEU A 182 2.86 -8.37 22.38
C LEU A 182 2.34 -6.96 22.70
N PRO A 183 3.11 -6.12 23.42
CA PRO A 183 2.79 -4.71 23.56
C PRO A 183 2.98 -3.99 22.21
N ASN A 184 2.23 -2.90 22.04
CA ASN A 184 2.51 -1.88 21.04
C ASN A 184 3.73 -1.06 21.47
#